data_AF-A0A140DLC3-F1
#
_entry.id   AF-A0A140DLC3-F1
#
_cell.length_a   1.000
_cell.length_b   1.000
_cell.length_c   1.000
_cell.angle_alpha   90.00
_cell.angle_beta   90.00
_cell.angle_gamma   90.00
#
_symmetry.space_group_name_H-M   'P 1'
#
loop_
_entity.id
_entity.type
_entity.pdbx_description
1 polymer ?
#
loop_
_entity_poly.entity_id
_entity_poly.type
_entity_poly.pdbx_seq_one_letter_code
_entity_poly.pdbx_strand_id
1 'polypeptide(L)'
;NSIKKLSTIALALGVERTRTELIPFLTDTIYDEDEVLLALAEQLGNFTPLVGGPEYVHCLLPPLESLATVEETVVRDKAVESLRNISQQHSPGDLEQHFVPLVKRLASGDWFTSRTSACGLFSVCYPRVGSTVRVELRNHFRNLCQDDTPMVRRAA
;
A
#
# COMPACT_ATOMS: atom_id res chain seq x y z
N ASN A 1 -13.39 10.48 17.30
CA ASN A 1 -12.85 9.77 16.12
C ASN A 1 -12.57 10.71 14.97
N SER A 2 -11.43 11.41 15.05
CA SER A 2 -10.98 12.43 14.10
C SER A 2 -10.67 11.88 12.70
N ILE A 3 -10.32 10.59 12.59
CA ILE A 3 -10.05 9.93 11.29
C ILE A 3 -11.27 9.88 10.38
N LYS A 4 -12.48 9.75 10.92
CA LYS A 4 -13.71 9.80 10.09
C LYS A 4 -13.91 11.17 9.43
N LYS A 5 -13.19 12.21 9.87
CA LYS A 5 -13.20 13.56 9.29
C LYS A 5 -11.99 13.82 8.38
N LEU A 6 -11.13 12.83 8.14
CA LEU A 6 -9.92 13.02 7.32
C LEU A 6 -10.27 13.51 5.91
N SER A 7 -11.33 12.96 5.32
CA SER A 7 -11.86 13.41 4.03
C SER A 7 -12.31 14.87 4.05
N THR A 8 -12.92 15.34 5.15
CA THR A 8 -13.30 16.75 5.32
C THR A 8 -12.08 17.66 5.42
N ILE A 9 -11.04 17.22 6.13
CA ILE A 9 -9.78 17.97 6.25
C ILE A 9 -9.10 18.08 4.89
N ALA A 10 -8.97 16.97 4.15
CA ALA A 10 -8.38 16.97 2.81
C ALA A 10 -9.15 17.86 1.83
N LEU A 11 -10.49 17.83 1.88
CA LEU A 11 -11.34 18.73 1.09
C LEU A 11 -11.10 20.21 1.43
N ALA A 12 -10.93 20.55 2.71
CA ALA A 12 -10.67 21.92 3.14
C ALA A 12 -9.25 22.40 2.80
N LEU A 13 -8.26 21.49 2.81
CA LEU A 13 -6.88 21.79 2.43
C LEU A 13 -6.71 21.95 0.91
N GLY A 14 -7.50 21.24 0.12
CA GLY A 14 -7.33 21.11 -1.32
C GLY A 14 -6.30 20.04 -1.69
N VAL A 15 -6.32 19.63 -2.96
CA VAL A 15 -5.56 18.46 -3.44
C VAL A 15 -4.04 18.62 -3.33
N GLU A 16 -3.53 19.83 -3.54
CA GLU A 16 -2.08 20.11 -3.49
C GLU A 16 -1.54 19.97 -2.07
N ARG A 17 -2.14 20.69 -1.12
CA ARG A 17 -1.75 20.62 0.29
C ARG A 17 -2.05 19.27 0.92
N THR A 18 -3.08 18.56 0.43
CA THR A 18 -3.31 17.17 0.83
C THR A 18 -2.09 16.31 0.51
N ARG A 19 -1.52 16.43 -0.70
CA ARG A 19 -0.31 15.68 -1.08
C ARG A 19 0.95 16.13 -0.37
N THR A 20 1.16 17.44 -0.19
CA THR A 20 2.43 17.98 0.30
C THR A 20 2.50 18.14 1.81
N GLU A 21 1.37 18.20 2.51
CA GLU A 21 1.30 18.38 3.96
C GLU A 21 0.61 17.22 4.65
N LEU A 22 -0.63 16.89 4.26
CA LEU A 22 -1.43 15.89 4.97
C LEU A 22 -0.87 14.47 4.82
N ILE A 23 -0.53 14.05 3.60
CA ILE A 23 0.01 12.71 3.35
C ILE A 23 1.35 12.47 4.07
N PRO A 24 2.35 13.38 3.99
CA PRO A 24 3.58 13.24 4.77
C PRO A 24 3.31 13.17 6.26
N PHE A 25 2.46 14.06 6.80
CA PHE A 25 2.06 14.02 8.20
C PHE A 25 1.49 12.65 8.59
N LEU A 26 0.55 12.12 7.81
CA LEU A 26 -0.04 10.80 8.04
C LEU A 26 0.97 9.67 7.91
N THR A 27 2.06 9.83 7.16
CA THR A 27 3.11 8.82 7.00
C THR A 27 4.07 8.82 8.18
N ASP A 28 4.43 9.99 8.68
CA ASP A 28 5.37 10.17 9.79
C ASP A 28 4.72 9.85 11.15
N THR A 29 3.40 9.97 11.26
CA THR A 29 2.66 9.75 12.51
C THR A 29 1.91 8.41 12.55
N ILE A 30 2.38 7.37 11.84
CA ILE A 30 1.77 6.02 11.87
C ILE A 30 2.21 5.28 13.15
N TYR A 31 1.81 5.81 14.30
CA TYR A 31 2.01 5.18 15.61
C TYR A 31 0.82 5.60 16.50
N ASP A 32 -0.28 4.88 16.38
CA ASP A 32 -1.53 5.13 17.11
C ASP A 32 -2.21 3.79 17.46
N GLU A 33 -3.36 3.82 18.11
CA GLU A 33 -4.13 2.63 18.46
C GLU A 33 -4.58 1.84 17.21
N ASP A 34 -4.68 0.51 17.30
CA ASP A 34 -4.99 -0.34 16.15
C ASP A 34 -6.31 0.01 15.45
N GLU A 35 -7.33 0.44 16.20
CA GLU A 35 -8.61 0.91 15.63
C GLU A 35 -8.45 2.16 14.77
N VAL A 36 -7.53 3.04 15.16
CA VAL A 36 -7.19 4.29 14.47
C VAL A 36 -6.43 3.95 13.19
N LEU A 37 -5.44 3.06 13.27
CA LEU A 37 -4.67 2.61 12.10
C LEU A 37 -5.55 1.85 11.09
N LEU A 38 -6.47 1.00 11.56
CA LEU A 38 -7.42 0.28 10.72
C LEU A 38 -8.31 1.26 9.93
N ALA A 39 -8.86 2.26 10.61
CA ALA A 39 -9.68 3.28 9.99
C ALA A 39 -8.87 4.14 9.00
N LEU A 40 -7.60 4.44 9.30
CA LEU A 40 -6.72 5.15 8.38
C LEU A 40 -6.47 4.35 7.10
N ALA A 41 -6.14 3.06 7.22
CA ALA A 41 -5.93 2.16 6.09
C ALA A 41 -7.16 2.12 5.17
N GLU A 42 -8.37 2.03 5.73
CA GLU A 42 -9.62 2.04 4.99
C GLU A 42 -9.88 3.37 4.27
N GLN A 43 -9.64 4.50 4.96
CA GLN A 43 -9.84 5.82 4.36
C GLN A 43 -8.91 6.03 3.16
N LEU A 44 -7.61 5.72 3.31
CA LEU A 44 -6.62 5.91 2.26
C LEU A 44 -6.94 5.13 0.97
N GLY A 45 -7.63 3.99 1.06
CA GLY A 45 -8.11 3.25 -0.12
C GLY A 45 -9.11 4.03 -0.99
N ASN A 46 -9.74 5.07 -0.44
CA ASN A 46 -10.74 5.91 -1.11
C ASN A 46 -10.25 7.36 -1.35
N PHE A 47 -8.96 7.64 -1.11
CA PHE A 47 -8.43 9.01 -1.12
C PHE A 47 -8.05 9.55 -2.49
N THR A 48 -8.12 8.75 -3.57
CA THR A 48 -7.67 9.20 -4.90
C THR A 48 -8.27 10.52 -5.36
N PRO A 49 -9.60 10.78 -5.23
CA PRO A 49 -10.16 12.08 -5.61
C PRO A 49 -9.61 13.25 -4.78
N LEU A 50 -9.26 12.99 -3.51
CA LEU A 50 -8.77 13.97 -2.55
C LEU A 50 -7.30 14.33 -2.76
N VAL A 51 -6.54 13.47 -3.46
CA VAL A 51 -5.16 13.77 -3.88
C VAL A 51 -5.07 14.28 -5.33
N GLY A 52 -6.19 14.53 -6.01
CA GLY A 52 -6.19 15.09 -7.37
C GLY A 52 -6.30 14.04 -8.49
N GLY A 53 -6.76 12.83 -8.17
CA GLY A 53 -7.10 11.81 -9.15
C GLY A 53 -5.97 10.82 -9.47
N PRO A 54 -6.17 9.96 -10.49
CA PRO A 54 -5.26 8.87 -10.86
C PRO A 54 -3.80 9.28 -11.09
N GLU A 55 -3.55 10.49 -11.59
CA GLU A 55 -2.19 11.01 -11.82
C GLU A 55 -1.35 11.08 -10.53
N TYR A 56 -2.00 11.29 -9.38
CA TYR A 56 -1.35 11.47 -8.08
C TYR A 56 -1.63 10.33 -7.09
N VAL A 57 -2.23 9.23 -7.56
CA VAL A 57 -2.59 8.10 -6.67
C VAL A 57 -1.36 7.47 -6.00
N HIS A 58 -0.19 7.57 -6.65
CA HIS A 58 1.08 7.06 -6.12
C HIS A 58 1.49 7.74 -4.80
N CYS A 59 0.99 8.96 -4.51
CA CYS A 59 1.23 9.64 -3.24
C CYS A 59 0.63 8.88 -2.04
N LEU A 60 -0.35 8.00 -2.25
CA LEU A 60 -0.96 7.20 -1.19
C LEU A 60 -0.16 5.95 -0.83
N LEU A 61 0.85 5.59 -1.64
CA LEU A 61 1.63 4.38 -1.44
C LEU A 61 2.47 4.42 -0.14
N PRO A 62 3.21 5.49 0.21
CA PRO A 62 4.02 5.51 1.42
C PRO A 62 3.26 5.24 2.73
N PRO A 63 2.12 5.90 3.04
CA PRO A 63 1.40 5.60 4.27
C PRO A 63 0.78 4.20 4.26
N LEU A 64 0.27 3.73 3.11
CA LEU A 64 -0.26 2.37 3.00
C LEU A 64 0.83 1.29 3.09
N GLU A 65 2.04 1.56 2.59
CA GLU A 65 3.19 0.67 2.73
C GLU A 65 3.57 0.52 4.21
N SER A 66 3.65 1.62 4.95
CA SER A 66 3.88 1.61 6.40
C SER A 66 2.81 0.81 7.14
N LEU A 67 1.52 1.06 6.88
CA LEU A 67 0.41 0.30 7.44
C LEU A 67 0.43 -1.18 7.08
N ALA A 68 0.95 -1.56 5.91
CA ALA A 68 1.11 -2.96 5.52
C ALA A 68 2.24 -3.70 6.25
N THR A 69 3.04 -3.01 7.07
CA THR A 69 4.15 -3.61 7.83
C THR A 69 3.88 -3.76 9.33
N VAL A 70 2.78 -3.19 9.84
CA VAL A 70 2.45 -3.20 11.29
C VAL A 70 2.18 -4.60 11.82
N GLU A 71 2.28 -4.81 13.13
CA GLU A 71 2.09 -6.12 13.77
C GLU A 71 0.63 -6.59 13.78
N GLU A 72 -0.32 -5.66 13.86
CA GLU A 72 -1.74 -6.00 13.90
C GLU A 72 -2.24 -6.48 12.54
N THR A 73 -2.79 -7.69 12.51
CA THR A 73 -3.14 -8.37 11.25
C THR A 73 -4.32 -7.70 10.57
N VAL A 74 -5.33 -7.26 11.32
CA VAL A 74 -6.50 -6.61 10.72
C VAL A 74 -6.15 -5.29 10.04
N VAL A 75 -5.14 -4.56 10.56
CA VAL A 75 -4.63 -3.33 9.95
C VAL A 75 -3.90 -3.65 8.65
N ARG A 76 -3.00 -4.66 8.66
CA ARG A 76 -2.29 -5.08 7.44
C ARG A 76 -3.23 -5.54 6.34
N ASP A 77 -4.22 -6.36 6.68
CA ASP A 77 -5.19 -6.87 5.70
C ASP A 77 -5.97 -5.72 5.05
N LYS A 78 -6.37 -4.72 5.84
CA LYS A 78 -7.03 -3.53 5.33
C LYS A 78 -6.09 -2.66 4.46
N ALA A 79 -4.82 -2.52 4.85
CA ALA A 79 -3.85 -1.80 4.04
C ALA A 79 -3.61 -2.49 2.68
N VAL A 80 -3.51 -3.82 2.66
CA VAL A 80 -3.42 -4.63 1.44
C VAL A 80 -4.67 -4.49 0.58
N GLU A 81 -5.86 -4.50 1.16
CA GLU A 81 -7.12 -4.25 0.44
C GLU A 81 -7.12 -2.86 -0.23
N SER A 82 -6.73 -1.82 0.52
CA SER A 82 -6.61 -0.46 0.00
C SER A 82 -5.56 -0.35 -1.11
N LEU A 83 -4.39 -0.96 -0.94
CA LEU A 83 -3.35 -1.04 -1.99
C LEU A 83 -3.88 -1.71 -3.26
N ARG A 84 -4.62 -2.82 -3.12
CA ARG A 84 -5.26 -3.51 -4.25
C ARG A 84 -6.27 -2.60 -4.95
N ASN A 85 -7.07 -1.85 -4.21
CA ASN A 85 -8.03 -0.90 -4.79
C ASN A 85 -7.32 0.20 -5.60
N ILE A 86 -6.35 0.89 -5.01
CA ILE A 86 -5.67 2.01 -5.68
C ILE A 86 -4.76 1.54 -6.81
N SER A 87 -4.27 0.29 -6.80
CA SER A 87 -3.50 -0.28 -7.91
C SER A 87 -4.25 -0.24 -9.24
N GLN A 88 -5.59 -0.37 -9.21
CA GLN A 88 -6.42 -0.32 -10.41
C GLN A 88 -6.47 1.09 -11.04
N GLN A 89 -6.13 2.10 -10.27
CA GLN A 89 -6.17 3.51 -10.68
C GLN A 89 -4.82 4.00 -11.22
N HIS A 90 -3.74 3.24 -11.05
CA HIS A 90 -2.46 3.56 -11.66
C HIS A 90 -2.52 3.33 -13.19
N SER A 91 -1.83 4.15 -13.98
CA SER A 91 -1.54 3.77 -15.38
C SER A 91 -0.57 2.58 -15.41
N PRO A 92 -0.44 1.83 -16.52
CA PRO A 92 0.58 0.78 -16.62
C PRO A 92 2.00 1.29 -16.34
N GLY A 93 2.33 2.50 -16.77
CA GLY A 93 3.62 3.14 -16.51
C GLY A 93 3.82 3.44 -15.02
N ASP A 94 2.84 4.07 -14.37
CA ASP A 94 2.92 4.40 -12.94
C ASP A 94 2.94 3.13 -12.07
N LEU A 95 2.26 2.08 -12.52
CA LEU A 95 2.26 0.80 -11.84
C LEU A 95 3.67 0.20 -11.82
N GLU A 96 4.40 0.25 -12.94
CA GLU A 96 5.80 -0.19 -12.99
C GLU A 96 6.74 0.77 -12.23
N GLN A 97 6.50 2.07 -12.31
CA GLN A 97 7.37 3.09 -11.71
C GLN A 97 7.24 3.19 -10.19
N HIS A 98 6.04 2.96 -9.64
CA HIS A 98 5.74 3.21 -8.23
C HIS A 98 5.23 1.98 -7.49
N PHE A 99 4.24 1.27 -8.04
CA PHE A 99 3.58 0.16 -7.35
C PHE A 99 4.46 -1.11 -7.30
N VAL A 100 5.13 -1.46 -8.41
CA VAL A 100 6.04 -2.61 -8.47
C VAL A 100 7.21 -2.46 -7.50
N PRO A 101 7.91 -1.31 -7.41
CA PRO A 101 8.92 -1.09 -6.38
C PRO A 101 8.40 -1.30 -4.96
N LEU A 102 7.18 -0.87 -4.63
CA LEU A 102 6.57 -1.14 -3.33
C LEU A 102 6.40 -2.64 -3.09
N VAL A 103 5.85 -3.38 -4.07
CA VAL A 103 5.68 -4.84 -3.93
C VAL A 103 7.02 -5.53 -3.70
N LYS A 104 8.07 -5.10 -4.41
CA LYS A 104 9.43 -5.64 -4.23
C LYS A 104 9.99 -5.34 -2.85
N ARG A 105 9.87 -4.09 -2.36
CA ARG A 105 10.31 -3.70 -1.01
C ARG A 105 9.62 -4.52 0.07
N LEU A 106 8.31 -4.72 -0.04
CA LEU A 106 7.56 -5.55 0.91
C LEU A 106 8.02 -7.02 0.83
N ALA A 107 8.17 -7.57 -0.38
CA ALA A 107 8.58 -8.96 -0.59
C ALA A 107 10.01 -9.26 -0.10
N SER A 108 10.89 -8.26 -0.04
CA SER A 108 12.25 -8.38 0.48
C SER A 108 12.46 -7.70 1.83
N GLY A 109 11.39 -7.33 2.54
CA GLY A 109 11.50 -6.64 3.83
C GLY A 109 12.05 -7.58 4.91
N ASP A 110 12.78 -7.02 5.88
CA ASP A 110 13.40 -7.80 6.97
C ASP A 110 12.35 -8.47 7.87
N TRP A 111 11.21 -7.82 8.07
CA TRP A 111 10.10 -8.30 8.90
C TRP A 111 9.15 -9.21 8.13
N PHE A 112 8.75 -10.32 8.75
CA PHE A 112 7.84 -11.28 8.12
C PHE A 112 6.46 -10.67 7.84
N THR A 113 6.03 -9.67 8.62
CA THR A 113 4.76 -8.95 8.41
C THR A 113 4.70 -8.30 7.04
N SER A 114 5.78 -7.61 6.67
CA SER A 114 6.00 -6.98 5.37
C SER A 114 5.91 -8.01 4.23
N ARG A 115 6.66 -9.12 4.35
CA ARG A 115 6.68 -10.20 3.34
C ARG A 115 5.34 -10.92 3.20
N THR A 116 4.61 -11.08 4.30
CA THR A 116 3.25 -11.64 4.31
C THR A 116 2.29 -10.73 3.53
N SER A 117 2.31 -9.42 3.77
CA SER A 117 1.48 -8.45 3.05
C SER A 117 1.79 -8.42 1.55
N ALA A 118 3.06 -8.58 1.16
CA ALA A 118 3.46 -8.61 -0.24
C ALA A 118 2.72 -9.68 -1.06
N CYS A 119 2.46 -10.86 -0.46
CA CYS A 119 1.81 -11.99 -1.12
C CYS A 119 0.45 -11.60 -1.75
N GLY A 120 -0.29 -10.70 -1.09
CA GLY A 120 -1.59 -10.21 -1.56
C GLY A 120 -1.54 -9.22 -2.72
N LEU A 121 -0.37 -8.77 -3.16
CA LEU A 121 -0.24 -7.66 -4.12
C LEU A 121 0.21 -8.08 -5.53
N PHE A 122 0.79 -9.27 -5.69
CA PHE A 122 1.33 -9.72 -6.98
C PHE A 122 0.24 -9.84 -8.06
N SER A 123 -0.92 -10.38 -7.71
CA SER A 123 -2.01 -10.65 -8.67
C SER A 123 -2.60 -9.41 -9.30
N VAL A 124 -2.60 -8.27 -8.60
CA VAL A 124 -3.22 -7.03 -9.10
C VAL A 124 -2.33 -6.27 -10.09
N CYS A 125 -1.00 -6.40 -9.98
CA CYS A 125 -0.08 -5.71 -10.89
C CYS A 125 0.41 -6.59 -12.04
N TYR A 126 0.57 -7.91 -11.83
CA TYR A 126 1.15 -8.83 -12.81
C TYR A 126 0.55 -8.76 -14.24
N PRO A 127 -0.78 -8.68 -14.43
CA PRO A 127 -1.37 -8.65 -15.78
C PRO A 127 -1.04 -7.37 -16.56
N ARG A 128 -0.69 -6.27 -15.88
CA ARG A 128 -0.62 -4.93 -16.45
C ARG A 128 0.80 -4.40 -16.65
N VAL A 129 1.81 -5.19 -16.29
CA VAL A 129 3.23 -4.85 -16.42
C VAL A 129 3.92 -5.65 -17.54
N GLY A 130 5.05 -5.15 -18.02
CA GLY A 130 5.86 -5.70 -19.09
C GLY A 130 6.47 -7.07 -18.76
N SER A 131 6.91 -7.77 -19.81
CA SER A 131 7.42 -9.15 -19.72
C SER A 131 8.62 -9.28 -18.76
N THR A 132 9.55 -8.33 -18.78
CA THR A 132 10.71 -8.28 -17.88
C THR A 132 10.27 -8.19 -16.43
N VAL A 133 9.37 -7.25 -16.11
CA VAL A 133 8.82 -7.08 -14.75
C VAL A 133 8.07 -8.33 -14.31
N ARG A 134 7.31 -8.99 -15.20
CA ARG A 134 6.64 -10.26 -14.89
C ARG A 134 7.62 -11.37 -14.50
N VAL A 135 8.80 -11.44 -15.10
CA VAL A 135 9.85 -12.41 -14.70
C VAL A 135 10.31 -12.12 -13.27
N GLU A 136 10.57 -10.85 -12.96
CA GLU A 136 11.00 -10.43 -11.63
C GLU A 136 9.93 -10.73 -10.57
N LEU A 137 8.67 -10.41 -10.84
CA LEU A 137 7.54 -10.71 -9.95
C LEU A 137 7.43 -12.21 -9.66
N ARG A 138 7.60 -13.07 -10.67
CA ARG A 138 7.61 -14.54 -10.46
C ARG A 138 8.79 -14.99 -9.60
N ASN A 139 9.96 -14.37 -9.75
CA ASN A 139 11.11 -14.70 -8.92
C ASN A 139 10.91 -14.27 -7.47
N HIS A 140 10.39 -13.07 -7.22
CA HIS A 140 10.05 -12.62 -5.87
C HIS A 140 9.00 -13.52 -5.22
N PHE A 141 7.93 -13.87 -5.95
CA PHE A 141 6.89 -14.75 -5.39
C PHE A 141 7.41 -16.16 -5.09
N ARG A 142 8.28 -16.72 -5.94
CA ARG A 142 8.96 -17.99 -5.66
C ARG A 142 9.76 -17.94 -4.36
N ASN A 143 10.48 -16.85 -4.12
CA ASN A 143 11.25 -16.68 -2.88
C ASN A 143 10.32 -16.65 -1.66
N LEU A 144 9.15 -15.99 -1.75
CA LEU A 144 8.15 -15.99 -0.68
C LEU A 144 7.58 -17.39 -0.39
N CYS A 145 7.32 -18.20 -1.43
CA CYS A 145 6.92 -19.61 -1.25
C CYS A 145 7.99 -20.45 -0.53
N GLN A 146 9.25 -20.03 -0.59
CA GLN A 146 10.41 -20.70 0.00
C GLN A 146 10.96 -19.98 1.25
N ASP A 147 10.26 -18.97 1.75
CA ASP A 147 10.70 -18.14 2.89
C ASP A 147 10.97 -19.00 4.12
N ASP A 148 11.98 -18.66 4.92
CA ASP A 148 12.30 -19.39 6.15
C ASP A 148 11.15 -19.31 7.19
N THR A 149 10.36 -18.23 7.13
CA THR A 149 9.27 -17.97 8.08
C THR A 149 7.99 -18.71 7.67
N PRO A 150 7.43 -19.62 8.51
CA PRO A 150 6.23 -20.38 8.17
C PRO A 150 4.99 -19.52 7.83
N MET A 151 4.87 -18.35 8.44
CA MET A 151 3.75 -17.44 8.22
C MET A 151 3.76 -16.87 6.79
N VAL A 152 4.95 -16.54 6.27
CA VAL A 152 5.12 -16.05 4.90
C VAL A 152 4.80 -17.16 3.90
N ARG A 153 5.31 -18.38 4.12
CA ARG A 153 4.99 -19.54 3.26
C ARG A 153 3.51 -19.91 3.26
N ARG A 154 2.78 -19.66 4.35
CA ARG A 154 1.33 -19.90 4.41
C ARG A 154 0.55 -18.87 3.59
N ALA A 155 1.06 -17.64 3.48
CA ALA A 155 0.42 -16.57 2.75
C ALA A 155 0.70 -16.59 1.24
N ALA A 156 1.84 -17.16 0.82
CA ALA A 156 2.23 -17.34 -0.58
C ALA A 156 1.59 -18.59 -1.21
#